data_AF-A0A1R3J6J7-F1
#
_entry.id   AF-A0A1R3J6J7-F1
#
_cell.length_a   1.000
_cell.length_b   1.000
_cell.length_c   1.000
_cell.angle_alpha   90.00
_cell.angle_beta   90.00
_cell.angle_gamma   90.00
#
_symmetry.space_group_name_H-M   'P 1'
#
loop_
_entity.id
_entity.type
_entity.pdbx_description
1 polymer ?
#
loop_
_entity_poly.entity_id
_entity_poly.type
_entity_poly.pdbx_seq_one_letter_code
_entity_poly.pdbx_strand_id
1 'polypeptide(L)'
;MAMRKNFLGTVARNGVISEEGLQQLIVITTKAAKPVIGKYYREPKKSGPIPFHLIYNLVASLRQDHYVSNIGDIVYYETDPELFQILPVGKSE
;
A
#
# COMPACT_ATOMS: atom_id res chain seq x y z
N MET A 1 -6.28 -19.93 12.12
CA MET A 1 -7.35 -19.23 11.39
C MET A 1 -6.77 -18.73 10.06
N ALA A 2 -6.81 -19.59 9.05
CA ALA A 2 -6.14 -19.42 7.76
C ALA A 2 -7.20 -19.20 6.68
N MET A 3 -7.40 -17.96 6.23
CA MET A 3 -8.47 -17.65 5.29
C MET A 3 -8.11 -16.57 4.27
N ARG A 4 -6.89 -16.63 3.69
CA ARG A 4 -6.55 -15.80 2.51
C ARG A 4 -5.64 -16.43 1.46
N LYS A 5 -5.17 -17.67 1.63
CA LYS A 5 -4.30 -18.34 0.65
C LYS A 5 -5.02 -19.19 -0.41
N ASN A 6 -6.36 -19.27 -0.38
CA ASN A 6 -7.08 -20.36 -1.04
C ASN A 6 -7.88 -19.98 -2.31
N PHE A 7 -7.87 -18.73 -2.78
CA PHE A 7 -8.58 -18.39 -4.02
C PHE A 7 -7.67 -18.53 -5.25
N LEU A 8 -6.56 -17.77 -5.27
CA LEU A 8 -5.56 -17.81 -6.35
C LEU A 8 -4.95 -19.20 -6.53
N GLY A 9 -4.62 -19.88 -5.44
CA GLY A 9 -4.09 -21.25 -5.47
C GLY A 9 -5.12 -22.30 -5.91
N THR A 10 -6.42 -22.01 -5.87
CA THR A 10 -7.48 -22.90 -6.36
C THR A 10 -7.71 -22.70 -7.86
N VAL A 11 -7.61 -21.47 -8.36
CA VAL A 11 -7.66 -21.15 -9.79
C VAL A 11 -6.46 -21.77 -10.54
N ALA A 12 -5.26 -21.68 -9.95
CA ALA A 12 -4.04 -22.30 -10.50
C ALA A 12 -4.11 -23.84 -10.53
N ARG A 13 -4.51 -24.45 -9.40
CA ARG A 13 -4.50 -25.93 -9.24
C ARG A 13 -5.58 -26.65 -10.04
N ASN A 14 -6.70 -26.00 -10.35
CA ASN A 14 -7.79 -26.61 -11.12
C ASN A 14 -7.57 -26.52 -12.64
N GLY A 15 -6.40 -26.06 -13.11
CA GLY A 15 -6.06 -26.01 -14.53
C GLY A 15 -6.87 -25.02 -15.36
N VAL A 16 -7.65 -24.14 -14.72
CA VAL A 16 -8.51 -23.15 -15.39
C VAL A 16 -7.67 -22.07 -16.06
N ILE A 17 -6.51 -21.74 -15.50
CA ILE A 17 -5.58 -20.73 -16.02
C ILE A 17 -4.16 -21.23 -15.77
N SER A 18 -3.30 -21.17 -16.80
CA SER A 18 -1.87 -21.49 -16.65
C SER A 18 -1.19 -20.49 -15.69
N GLU A 19 -0.07 -20.88 -15.08
CA GLU A 19 0.76 -19.97 -14.26
C GLU A 19 1.14 -18.68 -15.03
N GLU A 20 1.35 -18.80 -16.34
CA GLU A 20 1.61 -17.65 -17.22
C GLU A 20 0.37 -16.75 -17.37
N GLY A 21 -0.82 -17.34 -17.47
CA GLY A 21 -2.08 -16.61 -17.43
C GLY A 21 -2.31 -15.89 -16.10
N LEU A 22 -1.86 -16.43 -14.98
CA LEU A 22 -1.89 -15.78 -13.67
C LEU A 22 -0.94 -14.59 -13.57
N GLN A 23 0.27 -14.70 -14.12
CA GLN A 23 1.21 -13.58 -14.18
C GLN A 23 0.67 -12.45 -15.06
N GLN A 24 0.02 -12.80 -16.18
CA GLN A 24 -0.62 -11.81 -17.03
C GLN A 24 -1.80 -11.14 -16.32
N LEU A 25 -2.61 -11.89 -15.56
CA LEU A 25 -3.75 -11.35 -14.81
C LEU A 25 -3.38 -10.14 -13.94
N ILE A 26 -2.24 -10.20 -13.24
CA ILE A 26 -1.75 -9.09 -12.42
C ILE A 26 -1.52 -7.84 -13.29
N VAL A 27 -0.87 -7.99 -14.44
CA VAL A 27 -0.56 -6.89 -15.35
C VAL A 27 -1.83 -6.24 -15.91
N ILE A 28 -2.81 -7.04 -16.36
CA ILE A 28 -4.08 -6.51 -16.90
C ILE A 28 -4.91 -5.84 -15.81
N THR A 29 -5.02 -6.44 -14.61
CA THR A 29 -5.77 -5.84 -13.50
C THR A 29 -5.14 -4.52 -13.07
N THR A 30 -3.81 -4.43 -12.97
CA THR A 30 -3.12 -3.18 -12.63
C THR A 30 -3.34 -2.11 -13.71
N LYS A 31 -3.26 -2.46 -15.00
CA LYS A 31 -3.53 -1.53 -16.11
C LYS A 31 -4.98 -1.03 -16.12
N ALA A 32 -5.93 -1.91 -15.82
CA ALA A 32 -7.36 -1.56 -15.74
C ALA A 32 -7.68 -0.67 -14.53
N ALA A 33 -6.98 -0.83 -13.41
CA ALA A 33 -7.14 0.00 -12.23
C ALA A 33 -6.56 1.42 -12.42
N LYS A 34 -5.49 1.57 -13.20
CA LYS A 34 -4.80 2.85 -13.44
C LYS A 34 -5.71 4.05 -13.75
N PRO A 35 -6.70 3.96 -14.67
CA PRO A 35 -7.63 5.08 -14.93
C PRO A 35 -8.53 5.43 -13.74
N VAL A 36 -8.84 4.48 -12.86
CA VAL A 36 -9.70 4.71 -11.68
C VAL A 36 -8.96 5.50 -10.60
N ILE A 37 -7.68 5.19 -10.36
CA ILE A 37 -6.85 5.83 -9.33
C ILE A 37 -6.14 7.10 -9.84
N GLY A 38 -6.16 7.37 -11.15
CA GLY A 38 -5.79 8.64 -11.76
C GLY A 38 -4.46 9.20 -11.24
N LYS A 39 -4.49 10.43 -10.72
CA LYS A 39 -3.30 11.14 -10.19
C LYS A 39 -2.65 10.49 -8.97
N TYR A 40 -3.35 9.57 -8.30
CA TYR A 40 -2.84 8.86 -7.13
C TYR A 40 -2.14 7.55 -7.48
N TYR A 41 -2.23 7.10 -8.74
CA TYR A 41 -1.50 5.93 -9.20
C TYR A 41 0.02 6.17 -9.16
N ARG A 42 0.77 5.21 -8.59
CA ARG A 42 2.24 5.21 -8.59
C ARG A 42 2.73 3.94 -9.29
N GLU A 43 3.69 4.06 -10.19
CA GLU A 43 4.27 2.90 -10.88
C GLU A 43 4.97 1.96 -9.88
N PRO A 44 4.69 0.65 -9.91
CA PRO A 44 5.29 -0.31 -9.00
C PRO A 44 6.81 -0.40 -9.26
N LYS A 45 7.60 -0.19 -8.22
CA LYS A 45 9.06 -0.39 -8.26
C LYS A 45 9.39 -1.80 -7.81
N LYS A 46 10.28 -2.47 -8.55
CA LYS A 46 10.74 -3.80 -8.20
C LYS A 46 11.53 -3.72 -6.88
N SER A 47 11.13 -4.50 -5.88
CA SER A 47 11.91 -4.69 -4.66
C SER A 47 12.99 -5.75 -4.89
N GLY A 48 14.17 -5.52 -4.29
CA GLY A 48 15.09 -6.62 -3.99
C GLY A 48 14.62 -7.39 -2.76
N PRO A 49 15.44 -8.30 -2.21
CA PRO A 49 15.12 -9.05 -0.99
C PRO A 49 14.70 -8.16 0.20
N ILE A 50 15.22 -6.94 0.24
CA ILE A 50 14.84 -5.91 1.21
C ILE A 50 14.30 -4.69 0.44
N PRO A 51 13.07 -4.23 0.70
CA PRO A 51 12.44 -3.16 -0.06
C PRO A 51 12.82 -1.76 0.48
N PHE A 52 14.09 -1.37 0.34
CA PHE A 52 14.59 -0.08 0.82
C PHE A 52 13.81 1.13 0.28
N HIS A 53 13.27 1.03 -0.95
CA HIS A 53 12.47 2.09 -1.56
C HIS A 53 11.13 2.36 -0.86
N LEU A 54 10.67 1.45 0.01
CA LEU A 54 9.46 1.62 0.82
C LEU A 54 9.75 2.28 2.17
N ILE A 55 10.98 2.20 2.67
CA ILE A 55 11.34 2.72 4.00
C ILE A 55 11.04 4.22 4.08
N TYR A 56 11.36 4.98 3.05
CA TYR A 56 11.07 6.42 3.00
C TYR A 56 9.57 6.71 3.12
N ASN A 57 8.75 6.01 2.33
CA ASN A 57 7.29 6.20 2.36
C ASN A 57 6.70 5.76 3.70
N LEU A 58 7.24 4.70 4.30
CA LEU A 58 6.83 4.21 5.60
C LEU A 58 7.13 5.23 6.71
N VAL A 59 8.36 5.75 6.75
CA VAL A 59 8.76 6.77 7.73
C VAL A 59 7.94 8.05 7.55
N ALA A 60 7.66 8.47 6.30
CA ALA A 60 6.82 9.63 6.04
C ALA A 60 5.39 9.47 6.56
N SER A 61 4.74 8.32 6.30
CA SER A 61 3.38 8.06 6.78
C SER A 61 3.33 7.96 8.30
N LEU A 62 4.29 7.29 8.93
CA LEU A 62 4.36 7.19 10.40
C LEU A 62 4.55 8.54 11.10
N ARG A 63 5.09 9.56 10.42
CA ARG A 63 5.27 10.92 10.95
C ARG A 63 4.04 11.82 10.79
N GLN A 64 3.12 11.47 9.89
CA GLN A 64 1.97 12.30 9.54
C GLN A 64 0.68 11.68 10.07
N ASP A 65 0.56 10.36 10.02
CA ASP A 65 -0.65 9.63 10.35
C ASP A 65 -0.43 8.91 11.69
N HIS A 66 -0.75 9.56 12.80
CA HIS A 66 -0.48 9.03 14.15
C HIS A 66 -1.65 8.22 14.69
N TYR A 67 -2.86 8.71 14.51
CA TYR A 67 -4.06 8.02 14.99
C TYR A 67 -5.27 8.35 14.12
N VAL A 68 -6.36 7.67 14.43
CA VAL A 68 -7.66 7.86 13.80
C VAL A 68 -8.65 8.16 14.90
N SER A 69 -9.29 9.32 14.84
CA SER A 69 -10.31 9.70 15.82
C SER A 69 -11.54 8.80 15.71
N ASN A 70 -12.06 8.37 16.85
CA ASN A 70 -13.31 7.63 16.96
C ASN A 70 -14.55 8.54 17.06
N ILE A 71 -14.37 9.85 16.88
CA ILE A 71 -15.40 10.87 17.03
C ILE A 71 -15.78 11.41 15.65
N GLY A 72 -17.05 11.24 15.26
CA GLY A 72 -17.62 11.74 14.01
C GLY A 72 -18.05 10.65 13.03
N ASP A 73 -18.84 11.03 12.02
CA ASP A 73 -19.35 10.11 10.99
C ASP A 73 -18.32 9.81 9.87
N ILE A 74 -17.26 10.64 9.77
CA ILE A 74 -16.22 10.53 8.74
C ILE A 74 -14.86 10.39 9.42
N VAL A 75 -14.09 9.42 8.96
CA VAL A 75 -12.82 9.01 9.56
C VAL A 75 -11.66 9.69 8.83
N TYR A 76 -10.86 10.47 9.55
CA TYR A 76 -9.62 11.08 9.06
C TYR A 76 -8.41 10.61 9.88
N TYR A 77 -7.24 10.57 9.24
CA TYR A 77 -5.97 10.37 9.93
C TYR A 77 -5.53 11.70 10.55
N GLU A 78 -5.12 11.67 11.81
CA GLU A 78 -4.73 12.83 12.59
C GLU A 78 -3.27 12.74 13.02
N THR A 79 -2.60 13.89 13.05
CA THR A 79 -1.22 14.04 13.50
C THR A 79 -1.21 14.52 14.95
N ASP A 80 -0.72 13.69 15.85
CA ASP A 80 -0.40 14.09 17.22
C ASP A 80 0.90 14.94 17.26
N PRO A 81 0.85 16.23 17.67
CA PRO A 81 2.01 17.10 17.74
C PRO A 81 3.03 16.72 18.82
N GLU A 82 2.64 15.89 19.80
CA GLU A 82 3.51 15.47 20.91
C GLU A 82 4.25 14.16 20.62
N LEU A 83 3.78 13.36 19.66
CA LEU A 83 4.33 12.04 19.35
C LEU A 83 5.74 12.06 18.70
N PHE A 84 6.15 13.18 18.09
CA PHE A 84 7.44 13.33 17.38
C PHE A 84 8.26 14.57 17.80
N GLN A 85 8.38 14.85 19.10
CA GLN A 85 9.27 15.93 19.60
C GLN A 85 10.78 15.64 19.42
N ILE A 86 11.17 14.51 18.82
CA ILE A 86 12.55 13.98 18.91
C ILE A 86 13.50 14.45 17.79
N LEU A 87 13.05 15.24 16.80
CA LEU A 87 13.98 15.85 15.83
C LEU A 87 13.66 17.33 15.58
N PRO A 88 14.66 18.22 15.64
CA PRO A 88 14.45 19.65 15.40
C PRO A 88 13.99 19.82 13.96
N VAL A 89 12.75 20.28 13.80
CA VAL A 89 12.16 20.63 12.51
C VAL A 89 12.92 21.84 11.99
N GLY A 90 13.69 21.64 10.91
CA GLY A 90 14.16 22.75 10.08
C GLY A 90 12.93 23.50 9.58
N LYS A 91 12.77 24.75 10.03
CA LYS A 91 11.79 25.68 9.48
C LYS A 91 12.14 25.90 8.02
N SER A 92 11.30 25.42 7.11
CA SER A 92 11.24 25.98 5.76
C SER A 92 10.36 27.23 5.84
N GLU A 93 11.01 28.37 5.63
CA GLU A 93 10.40 29.68 5.32
C GLU A 93 9.50 29.61 4.08
#